data_AF-K1UFT5-F1
#
_entry.id   AF-K1UFT5-F1
#
_cell.length_a   1.000
_cell.length_b   1.000
_cell.length_c   1.000
_cell.angle_alpha   90.00
_cell.angle_beta   90.00
_cell.angle_gamma   90.00
#
_symmetry.space_group_name_H-M   'P 1'
#
loop_
_entity.id
_entity.type
_entity.pdbx_description
1 polymer ?
#
loop_
_entity_poly.entity_id
_entity_poly.type
_entity_poly.pdbx_seq_one_letter_code
_entity_poly.pdbx_strand_id
1 'polypeptide(L)' 'MLKTCTNSTVGFIAGDLKAGTTYTFRIRAYKTSGDTVIYSNYTRLAAVTNAN' A
#
# COMPACT_ATOMS: atom_id res chain seq x y z
N MET A 1 2.47 6.75 5.82
CA MET A 1 2.83 5.84 6.93
C MET A 1 2.97 4.43 6.36
N LEU A 2 4.02 3.68 6.71
CA LEU A 2 4.22 2.29 6.26
C LEU A 2 3.37 1.36 7.14
N LYS A 3 2.51 0.53 6.55
CA LYS A 3 1.66 -0.43 7.28
C LYS A 3 1.95 -1.85 6.80
N THR A 4 2.14 -2.78 7.72
CA THR A 4 2.33 -4.22 7.50
C THR A 4 1.15 -4.98 8.11
N CYS A 5 0.66 -6.01 7.41
CA CYS A 5 -0.50 -6.81 7.81
C CYS A 5 -0.25 -8.30 7.44
N THR A 6 -1.01 -9.23 8.01
CA THR A 6 -0.84 -10.69 7.84
C THR A 6 -1.41 -11.25 6.53
N ASN A 7 -1.12 -12.51 6.20
CA ASN A 7 -1.35 -13.15 4.89
C ASN A 7 -2.79 -13.67 4.64
N SER A 8 -3.81 -13.26 5.40
CA SER A 8 -5.20 -13.71 5.14
C SER A 8 -5.96 -12.74 4.22
N THR A 9 -5.97 -11.45 4.53
CA THR A 9 -6.46 -10.36 3.68
C THR A 9 -5.92 -9.05 4.24
N VAL A 10 -5.28 -8.24 3.41
CA VAL A 10 -4.70 -6.95 3.81
C VAL A 10 -5.47 -5.82 3.15
N GLY A 11 -6.23 -5.06 3.96
CA GLY A 11 -6.84 -3.79 3.55
C GLY A 11 -6.17 -2.62 4.28
N PHE A 12 -5.95 -1.52 3.57
CA PHE A 12 -5.54 -0.25 4.17
C PHE A 12 -6.39 0.88 3.59
N ILE A 13 -7.01 1.67 4.48
CA ILE A 13 -7.75 2.87 4.10
C ILE A 13 -6.83 4.06 4.34
N ALA A 14 -6.52 4.79 3.27
CA ALA A 14 -5.85 6.08 3.36
C ALA A 14 -6.91 7.18 3.55
N GLY A 15 -7.04 7.67 4.78
CA GLY A 15 -7.96 8.76 5.16
C GLY A 15 -7.32 10.15 5.06
N ASP A 16 -8.13 11.18 5.34
CA ASP A 16 -7.72 12.60 5.39
C ASP A 16 -6.99 13.10 4.14
N LEU A 17 -7.38 12.57 2.98
CA LEU A 17 -6.81 12.94 1.69
C LEU A 17 -7.51 14.18 1.14
N LYS A 18 -6.74 15.09 0.55
CA LYS A 18 -7.26 16.30 -0.08
C LYS A 18 -8.06 15.92 -1.33
N ALA A 19 -9.25 16.51 -1.50
CA ALA A 19 -10.09 16.37 -2.68
C ALA A 19 -9.36 16.80 -3.99
N GLY A 20 -9.70 16.16 -5.11
CA GLY A 20 -9.13 16.45 -6.44
C GLY A 20 -7.63 16.23 -6.55
N THR A 21 -7.03 15.43 -5.65
CA THR A 21 -5.58 15.21 -5.60
C THR A 21 -5.26 13.79 -6.06
N THR A 22 -4.27 13.68 -6.95
CA THR A 22 -3.75 12.37 -7.38
C THR A 22 -2.80 11.82 -6.33
N TYR A 23 -3.09 10.63 -5.82
CA TYR A 23 -2.22 9.91 -4.90
C TYR A 23 -1.70 8.64 -5.56
N THR A 24 -0.42 8.35 -5.33
CA THR A 24 0.23 7.10 -5.79
C THR A 24 0.54 6.19 -4.62
N PHE A 25 0.05 4.97 -4.67
CA PHE A 25 0.32 3.93 -3.69
C PHE A 25 1.35 2.95 -4.25
N ARG A 26 2.28 2.52 -3.39
CA ARG A 26 3.26 1.46 -3.66
C ARG A 26 3.01 0.31 -2.70
N ILE A 27 2.65 -0.84 -3.25
CA ILE A 27 2.31 -2.05 -2.49
C ILE A 27 3.31 -3.13 -2.87
N ARG A 28 3.86 -3.86 -1.89
CA ARG A 28 4.69 -5.06 -2.14
C ARG A 28 4.44 -6.09 -1.05
N ALA A 29 4.53 -7.36 -1.41
CA ALA A 29 4.56 -8.43 -0.44
C ALA A 29 5.97 -8.54 0.17
N TYR A 30 6.02 -9.03 1.40
CA TYR A 30 7.27 -9.45 2.03
C TYR A 30 7.07 -10.81 2.71
N LYS A 31 8.14 -11.59 2.78
CA LYS A 31 8.19 -12.80 3.62
C LYS A 31 9.54 -12.89 4.30
N THR A 32 9.59 -13.52 5.46
CA THR A 32 10.85 -13.85 6.12
C THR A 32 11.17 -15.31 5.83
N SER A 33 12.39 -15.58 5.35
CA SER A 33 12.90 -16.91 5.03
C SER A 33 14.22 -17.11 5.78
N GLY A 34 14.18 -17.86 6.89
CA GLY A 34 15.27 -17.86 7.87
C GLY A 34 15.45 -16.44 8.44
N ASP A 35 16.67 -15.92 8.36
CA ASP A 35 17.01 -14.56 8.82
C ASP A 35 16.85 -13.48 7.74
N THR A 36 16.44 -13.86 6.53
CA THR A 36 16.35 -12.94 5.39
C THR A 36 14.92 -12.51 5.11
N VAL A 37 14.69 -11.20 5.04
CA VAL A 37 13.41 -10.64 4.53
C VAL A 37 13.50 -10.49 3.01
N ILE A 38 12.58 -11.17 2.32
CA ILE A 38 12.46 -11.18 0.87
C ILE A 38 11.26 -10.32 0.47
N TYR A 39 11.44 -9.43 -0.49
CA TYR A 39 10.40 -8.55 -1.01
C TYR A 39 10.04 -8.89 -2.46
N SER A 40 8.75 -8.78 -2.80
CA SER A 40 8.32 -8.81 -4.20
C SER A 40 8.61 -7.48 -4.91
N ASN A 41 8.37 -7.46 -6.22
CA ASN A 41 8.24 -6.21 -6.97
C ASN A 41 7.10 -5.34 -6.41
N TYR A 42 7.19 -4.03 -6.66
CA TYR A 42 6.13 -3.08 -6.30
C TYR A 42 4.99 -3.13 -7.32
N THR A 43 3.77 -3.27 -6.81
CA THR A 43 2.56 -2.84 -7.50
C THR A 43 2.37 -1.35 -7.26
N ARG A 44 2.03 -0.61 -8.33
CA ARG A 44 1.75 0.83 -8.27
C ARG A 44 0.29 1.06 -8.63
N LEU A 45 -0.39 1.85 -7.81
CA LEU A 45 -1.78 2.26 -8.05
C LEU A 45 -1.84 3.78 -7.96
N ALA A 46 -2.35 4.44 -8.99
CA ALA A 46 -2.66 5.86 -8.96
C ALA A 46 -4.17 6.03 -8.89
N ALA A 47 -4.64 6.85 -7.96
CA ALA A 47 -6.05 7.15 -7.78
C ALA A 47 -6.24 8.64 -7.49
N VAL A 48 -7.38 9.17 -7.92
CA VAL A 48 -7.76 10.57 -7.69
C VAL A 48 -8.90 10.58 -6.66
N THR A 49 -8.77 11.41 -5.65
CA THR A 49 -9.87 11.67 -4.71
C THR A 49 -10.95 12.50 -5.40
N ASN A 50 -12.22 12.18 -5.12
CA ASN A 50 -13.32 12.96 -5.67
C ASN A 50 -13.17 14.44 -5.26
N ALA A 51 -13.56 15.34 -6.16
CA ALA A 51 -13.48 16.79 -5.99
C ALA A 51 -14.74 17.40 -5.33
N ASN A 52 -15.76 16.58 -5.03
CA ASN A 52 -17.03 17.01 -4.46
C ASN A 52 -16.95 17.50 -3.01
#